data_AF-A0A948AZX8-F1
#
_entry.id   AF-A0A948AZX8-F1
#
_cell.length_a   1.000
_cell.length_b   1.000
_cell.length_c   1.000
_cell.angle_alpha   90.00
_cell.angle_beta   90.00
_cell.angle_gamma   90.00
#
_symmetry.space_group_name_H-M   'P 1'
#
loop_
_entity.id
_entity.type
_entity.pdbx_description
1 polymer ?
#
loop_
_entity_poly.entity_id
_entity_poly.type
_entity_poly.pdbx_seq_one_letter_code
_entity_poly.pdbx_strand_id
1 'polypeptide(L)'
;MPICDIVLNHMAGGSGGDYKTYTYPDHHKFEKSTTDFHPSTLGHNDELAPYHHNWNFGAPEHHPLDVAFLARNMRSGFKQWGSWLVTDVLYGGFRFDLSEGVEPWLIWEWMSYPAQRGRFAFMEYWDGADGKQMQEWLNLTGKRAAIYDSNLRANYLKPMCNSNGAFDMRKLAPTNCFLGLEPEHTVVFIDNHDTWREGDTNKLGITSNKPLAYAYAFHSQGLPMVFYHDYYEKPYLSNSTAVAFGEPLTNKINRLIRIRKVAVAGNLEVLYSDTNLYIQLRLGNWQKSASILVLNDNSSETLSHSVETPWANTKIVDLVSGTAEVTTEANGSAYLGALPRGYRIYAPTNILQQVEE
;
A
#
# COMPACT_ATOMS: atom_id res chain seq x y z
N MET A 1 15.81 -1.53 7.69
CA MET A 1 15.54 -1.06 9.07
C MET A 1 14.06 -1.22 9.34
N PRO A 2 13.63 -1.60 10.55
CA PRO A 2 12.21 -1.80 10.88
C PRO A 2 11.43 -0.48 10.80
N ILE A 3 10.13 -0.57 10.57
CA ILE A 3 9.19 0.56 10.57
C ILE A 3 8.37 0.47 11.86
N CYS A 4 8.23 1.60 12.57
CA CYS A 4 7.41 1.68 13.78
C CYS A 4 5.98 2.02 13.41
N ASP A 5 5.04 1.22 13.86
CA ASP A 5 3.64 1.59 13.88
C ASP A 5 3.38 2.57 15.02
N ILE A 6 2.95 3.79 14.70
CA ILE A 6 2.74 4.87 15.67
C ILE A 6 1.26 5.24 15.74
N VAL A 7 0.68 5.03 16.91
CA VAL A 7 -0.70 5.36 17.26
C VAL A 7 -0.72 6.72 17.93
N LEU A 8 -1.30 7.71 17.23
CA LEU A 8 -1.25 9.10 17.66
C LEU A 8 -2.57 9.58 18.23
N ASN A 9 -3.63 8.82 17.94
CA ASN A 9 -4.98 9.13 18.35
C ASN A 9 -5.63 7.94 19.08
N HIS A 10 -6.86 8.14 19.55
CA HIS A 10 -7.62 7.15 20.35
C HIS A 10 -6.83 6.54 21.52
N MET A 11 -5.88 7.29 22.07
CA MET A 11 -5.00 6.91 23.18
C MET A 11 -5.74 7.02 24.53
N ALA A 12 -6.97 6.50 24.58
CA ALA A 12 -7.85 6.50 25.74
C ALA A 12 -7.25 5.60 26.83
N GLY A 13 -6.52 6.26 27.70
CA GLY A 13 -5.91 5.65 28.84
C GLY A 13 -6.85 5.54 30.03
N GLY A 14 -7.77 4.57 30.08
CA GLY A 14 -8.61 4.37 31.27
C GLY A 14 -9.85 3.51 31.08
N SER A 15 -10.34 2.89 32.16
CA SER A 15 -11.61 2.17 32.20
C SER A 15 -12.66 3.03 32.90
N GLY A 16 -13.84 3.22 32.32
CA GLY A 16 -15.00 3.79 33.02
C GLY A 16 -15.01 5.30 33.24
N GLY A 17 -14.28 6.07 32.41
CA GLY A 17 -14.23 7.54 32.55
C GLY A 17 -13.16 8.06 33.51
N ASP A 18 -12.42 7.16 34.17
CA ASP A 18 -11.24 7.52 34.96
C ASP A 18 -10.02 7.58 34.05
N TYR A 19 -9.67 8.80 33.66
CA TYR A 19 -8.44 9.15 32.95
C TYR A 19 -7.23 8.75 33.78
N LYS A 20 -6.54 7.68 33.40
CA LYS A 20 -5.30 7.28 34.06
C LYS A 20 -4.17 8.11 33.48
N THR A 21 -3.44 8.82 34.32
CA THR A 21 -2.06 9.22 34.01
C THR A 21 -1.26 7.96 33.67
N TYR A 22 -0.84 7.81 32.41
CA TYR A 22 0.07 6.74 32.02
C TYR A 22 1.48 7.17 32.39
N THR A 23 1.83 6.99 33.66
CA THR A 23 3.23 7.01 34.07
C THR A 23 3.84 5.67 33.70
N TYR A 24 4.63 5.63 32.62
CA TYR A 24 5.44 4.45 32.32
C TYR A 24 6.50 4.32 33.42
N PRO A 25 6.52 3.23 34.22
CA PRO A 25 7.35 3.14 35.43
C PRO A 25 8.85 3.33 35.17
N ASP A 26 9.30 3.10 33.93
CA ASP A 26 10.72 3.08 33.57
C ASP A 26 11.12 4.11 32.50
N HIS A 27 10.22 4.99 32.05
CA HIS A 27 10.54 5.93 30.97
C HIS A 27 9.75 7.25 31.06
N HIS A 28 10.37 8.25 31.67
CA HIS A 28 9.93 9.66 31.70
C HIS A 28 10.09 10.37 30.33
N LYS A 29 9.85 9.67 29.22
CA LYS A 29 10.20 10.14 27.87
C LYS A 29 9.12 11.03 27.25
N PHE A 30 7.84 10.81 27.60
CA PHE A 30 6.72 11.64 27.16
C PHE A 30 5.52 11.50 28.12
N GLU A 31 5.63 12.17 29.27
CA GLU A 31 4.60 12.21 30.31
C GLU A 31 3.33 12.92 29.81
N LYS A 32 2.18 12.37 30.18
CA LYS A 32 0.84 12.92 29.88
C LYS A 32 -0.04 12.84 31.11
N SER A 33 -0.95 13.79 31.22
CA SER A 33 -1.96 13.90 32.25
C SER A 33 -3.35 13.96 31.65
N THR A 34 -4.36 13.94 32.51
CA THR A 34 -5.76 13.98 32.11
C THR A 34 -6.12 15.25 31.32
N THR A 35 -5.36 16.34 31.48
CA THR A 35 -5.57 17.61 30.77
C THR A 35 -4.91 17.67 29.39
N ASP A 36 -4.15 16.64 29.01
CA ASP A 36 -3.44 16.55 27.73
C ASP A 36 -4.25 15.83 26.64
N PHE A 37 -5.52 15.50 26.92
CA PHE A 37 -6.45 14.87 26.00
C PHE A 37 -7.70 15.72 25.82
N HIS A 38 -8.36 15.61 24.66
CA HIS A 38 -9.64 16.24 24.38
C HIS A 38 -10.77 15.57 25.16
N PRO A 39 -11.70 16.34 25.74
CA PRO A 39 -11.67 17.80 25.84
C PRO A 39 -10.59 18.29 26.82
N SER A 40 -9.76 19.23 26.37
CA SER A 40 -8.63 19.78 27.12
C SER A 40 -8.88 21.25 27.50
N THR A 41 -7.94 21.86 28.24
CA THR A 41 -7.97 23.31 28.51
C THR A 41 -7.87 24.18 27.26
N LEU A 42 -7.45 23.61 26.12
CA LEU A 42 -7.32 24.31 24.84
C LEU A 42 -8.54 24.13 23.93
N GLY A 43 -9.45 23.21 24.26
CA GLY A 43 -10.67 22.98 23.48
C GLY A 43 -11.06 21.51 23.35
N HIS A 44 -12.12 21.29 22.57
CA HIS A 44 -12.72 19.98 22.34
C HIS A 44 -12.10 19.21 21.16
N ASN A 45 -11.30 19.87 20.33
CA ASN A 45 -10.65 19.35 19.13
C ASN A 45 -9.42 20.21 18.75
N ASP A 46 -8.62 19.73 17.80
CA ASP A 46 -7.40 20.38 17.28
C ASP A 46 -7.61 21.04 15.89
N GLU A 47 -8.86 21.40 15.56
CA GLU A 47 -9.26 21.85 14.22
C GLU A 47 -8.60 23.16 13.76
N LEU A 48 -7.85 23.10 12.66
CA LEU A 48 -7.26 24.29 12.03
C LEU A 48 -7.50 24.34 10.53
N ALA A 49 -7.92 25.49 10.00
CA ALA A 49 -8.10 25.65 8.55
C ALA A 49 -6.72 25.70 7.87
N PRO A 50 -6.56 25.16 6.65
CA PRO A 50 -7.55 24.54 5.76
C PRO A 50 -7.65 23.01 5.89
N TYR A 51 -7.28 22.44 7.03
CA TYR A 51 -7.01 21.01 7.18
C TYR A 51 -8.24 20.15 7.56
N HIS A 52 -9.42 20.77 7.70
CA HIS A 52 -10.66 20.12 8.08
C HIS A 52 -11.72 20.24 6.98
N HIS A 53 -11.85 19.23 6.12
CA HIS A 53 -13.03 19.07 5.28
C HIS A 53 -13.95 18.04 5.96
N ASN A 54 -14.99 18.53 6.65
CA ASN A 54 -16.09 17.74 7.25
C ASN A 54 -15.77 16.77 8.40
N TRP A 55 -14.55 16.69 8.92
CA TRP A 55 -14.26 15.84 10.08
C TRP A 55 -13.98 16.61 11.34
N ASN A 56 -14.61 16.09 12.39
CA ASN A 56 -14.57 16.59 13.73
C ASN A 56 -13.43 15.83 14.43
N PHE A 57 -12.19 16.25 14.20
CA PHE A 57 -10.98 15.57 14.71
C PHE A 57 -10.99 15.57 16.24
N GLY A 58 -10.95 14.39 16.88
CA GLY A 58 -11.08 14.28 18.33
C GLY A 58 -12.51 14.45 18.88
N ALA A 59 -13.54 14.42 18.01
CA ALA A 59 -14.92 14.55 18.46
C ALA A 59 -15.47 13.27 19.15
N PRO A 60 -16.37 13.45 20.14
CA PRO A 60 -16.96 12.37 20.94
C PRO A 60 -17.60 11.21 20.14
N GLU A 61 -18.12 11.52 18.95
CA GLU A 61 -18.93 10.60 18.14
C GLU A 61 -18.08 9.59 17.35
N HIS A 62 -16.81 9.88 17.10
CA HIS A 62 -15.91 9.02 16.31
C HIS A 62 -14.72 8.50 17.12
N HIS A 63 -14.09 9.35 17.94
CA HIS A 63 -12.92 8.97 18.75
C HIS A 63 -12.94 9.75 20.07
N PRO A 64 -13.57 9.20 21.12
CA PRO A 64 -14.11 10.03 22.20
C PRO A 64 -13.10 10.82 23.03
N LEU A 65 -11.81 10.49 22.98
CA LEU A 65 -10.74 11.18 23.72
C LEU A 65 -9.42 11.06 22.94
N ASP A 66 -8.99 12.16 22.31
CA ASP A 66 -7.76 12.24 21.51
C ASP A 66 -6.67 13.11 22.19
N VAL A 67 -5.39 12.96 21.84
CA VAL A 67 -4.32 13.80 22.42
C VAL A 67 -4.47 15.24 21.93
N ALA A 68 -4.39 16.22 22.84
CA ALA A 68 -4.50 17.64 22.51
C ALA A 68 -3.18 18.19 21.95
N PHE A 69 -2.92 17.96 20.67
CA PHE A 69 -1.72 18.40 19.98
C PHE A 69 -1.68 19.91 19.74
N LEU A 70 -2.72 20.72 19.96
CA LEU A 70 -2.51 22.18 20.06
C LEU A 70 -1.63 22.57 21.26
N ALA A 71 -1.54 21.72 22.29
CA ALA A 71 -0.69 21.96 23.44
C ALA A 71 0.80 21.81 23.09
N ARG A 72 1.60 22.86 23.36
CA ARG A 72 3.03 22.89 23.00
C ARG A 72 3.83 21.76 23.65
N ASN A 73 3.52 21.40 24.89
CA ASN A 73 4.12 20.28 25.60
C ASN A 73 3.83 18.95 24.89
N MET A 74 2.61 18.74 24.40
CA MET A 74 2.23 17.54 23.65
C MET A 74 2.97 17.46 22.31
N ARG A 75 2.96 18.51 21.48
CA ARG A 75 3.74 18.52 20.22
C ARG A 75 5.22 18.29 20.44
N SER A 76 5.79 18.95 21.45
CA SER A 76 7.23 18.87 21.71
C SER A 76 7.63 17.51 22.28
N GLY A 77 6.85 16.98 23.22
CA GLY A 77 7.07 15.66 23.82
C GLY A 77 6.88 14.55 22.79
N PHE A 78 5.91 14.68 21.90
CA PHE A 78 5.70 13.79 20.78
C PHE A 78 6.97 13.72 19.91
N LYS A 79 7.45 14.83 19.35
CA LYS A 79 8.68 14.84 18.51
C LYS A 79 9.92 14.28 19.22
N GLN A 80 10.02 14.46 20.55
CA GLN A 80 11.08 13.86 21.36
C GLN A 80 10.92 12.34 21.50
N TRP A 81 9.69 11.84 21.72
CA TRP A 81 9.39 10.41 21.68
C TRP A 81 9.78 9.79 20.34
N GLY A 82 9.46 10.46 19.23
CA GLY A 82 9.92 10.04 17.91
C GLY A 82 11.44 9.97 17.80
N SER A 83 12.15 10.86 18.49
CA SER A 83 13.61 10.89 18.42
C SER A 83 14.19 9.69 19.16
N TRP A 84 13.61 9.38 20.32
CA TRP A 84 13.92 8.17 21.07
C TRP A 84 13.64 6.87 20.28
N LEU A 85 12.52 6.79 19.54
CA LEU A 85 12.24 5.65 18.64
C LEU A 85 13.34 5.45 17.60
N VAL A 86 13.95 6.56 17.14
CA VAL A 86 15.03 6.53 16.15
C VAL A 86 16.38 6.21 16.79
N THR A 87 16.74 6.87 17.89
CA THR A 87 18.09 6.84 18.45
C THR A 87 18.32 5.68 19.39
N ASP A 88 17.31 5.30 20.16
CA ASP A 88 17.41 4.32 21.23
C ASP A 88 16.78 2.98 20.82
N VAL A 89 15.63 3.02 20.12
CA VAL A 89 14.94 1.81 19.65
C VAL A 89 15.37 1.38 18.24
N LEU A 90 15.98 2.29 17.48
CA LEU A 90 16.58 2.05 16.16
C LEU A 90 15.57 1.78 15.03
N TYR A 91 14.38 2.38 15.11
CA TYR A 91 13.45 2.37 13.98
C TYR A 91 13.96 3.19 12.79
N GLY A 92 13.76 2.62 11.59
CA GLY A 92 14.17 3.20 10.32
C GLY A 92 13.18 4.20 9.74
N GLY A 93 11.92 4.14 10.18
CA GLY A 93 10.80 4.88 9.62
C GLY A 93 9.50 4.60 10.37
N PHE A 94 8.37 5.10 9.86
CA PHE A 94 7.10 5.14 10.60
C PHE A 94 5.87 4.76 9.74
N ARG A 95 4.87 4.14 10.36
CA ARG A 95 3.50 4.03 9.86
C ARG A 95 2.60 4.84 10.78
N PHE A 96 1.94 5.86 10.25
CA PHE A 96 0.94 6.62 10.99
C PHE A 96 -0.38 5.86 10.96
N ASP A 97 -0.74 5.28 12.10
CA ASP A 97 -2.03 4.62 12.33
C ASP A 97 -3.16 5.65 12.32
N LEU A 98 -4.30 5.28 11.73
CA LEU A 98 -5.51 6.10 11.64
C LEU A 98 -5.18 7.56 11.33
N SER A 99 -4.41 7.79 10.26
CA SER A 99 -3.85 9.11 9.96
C SER A 99 -4.94 10.13 9.63
N GLU A 100 -6.08 9.67 9.13
CA GLU A 100 -7.28 10.48 8.93
C GLU A 100 -7.87 11.03 10.25
N GLY A 101 -7.46 10.50 11.39
CA GLY A 101 -7.83 10.96 12.72
C GLY A 101 -6.83 11.94 13.35
N VAL A 102 -5.78 12.36 12.63
CA VAL A 102 -4.88 13.43 13.07
C VAL A 102 -4.76 14.52 12.02
N GLU A 103 -4.52 15.75 12.47
CA GLU A 103 -4.31 16.88 11.59
C GLU A 103 -3.05 16.72 10.70
N PRO A 104 -3.12 16.92 9.37
CA PRO A 104 -2.00 16.78 8.44
C PRO A 104 -0.73 17.56 8.82
N TRP A 105 -0.90 18.74 9.44
CA TRP A 105 0.23 19.58 9.86
C TRP A 105 1.07 18.90 10.95
N LEU A 106 0.47 18.02 11.77
CA LEU A 106 1.19 17.27 12.80
C LEU A 106 2.16 16.27 12.17
N ILE A 107 1.71 15.56 11.13
CA ILE A 107 2.54 14.64 10.33
C ILE A 107 3.66 15.42 9.64
N TRP A 108 3.33 16.58 9.05
CA TRP A 108 4.32 17.47 8.45
C TRP A 108 5.40 17.89 9.46
N GLU A 109 4.99 18.33 10.65
CA GLU A 109 5.91 18.82 11.69
C GLU A 109 6.78 17.69 12.24
N TRP A 110 6.18 16.53 12.51
CA TRP A 110 6.87 15.33 12.98
C TRP A 110 7.95 14.89 12.01
N MET A 111 7.58 14.71 10.73
CA MET A 111 8.52 14.27 9.70
C MET A 111 9.54 15.36 9.31
N SER A 112 9.36 16.59 9.77
CA SER A 112 10.35 17.67 9.64
C SER A 112 11.36 17.73 10.78
N TYR A 113 11.13 17.01 11.89
CA TYR A 113 11.99 17.05 13.06
C TYR A 113 13.33 16.32 12.81
N PRO A 114 14.47 16.81 13.36
CA PRO A 114 15.81 16.37 12.92
C PRO A 114 16.08 14.87 12.91
N ALA A 115 15.53 14.11 13.86
CA ALA A 115 15.75 12.66 13.95
C ALA A 115 14.90 11.84 12.96
N GLN A 116 13.73 12.35 12.56
CA GLN A 116 12.76 11.69 11.68
C GLN A 116 12.95 12.10 10.22
N ARG A 117 13.49 13.30 9.99
CA ARG A 117 13.63 13.89 8.66
C ARG A 117 14.40 12.96 7.70
N GLY A 118 13.82 12.73 6.53
CA GLY A 118 14.39 11.88 5.47
C GLY A 118 14.18 10.38 5.67
N ARG A 119 13.50 9.95 6.75
CA ARG A 119 13.09 8.57 6.92
C ARG A 119 11.86 8.26 6.10
N PHE A 120 11.75 7.01 5.66
CA PHE A 120 10.53 6.54 5.02
C PHE A 120 9.38 6.55 6.04
N ALA A 121 8.23 7.08 5.63
CA ALA A 121 7.01 6.95 6.39
C ALA A 121 5.82 6.77 5.46
N PHE A 122 4.75 6.16 5.97
CA PHE A 122 3.49 6.11 5.27
C PHE A 122 2.31 6.24 6.22
N MET A 123 1.18 6.62 5.66
CA MET A 123 -0.05 6.97 6.36
C MET A 123 -1.13 5.95 6.02
N GLU A 124 -1.76 5.39 7.04
CA GLU A 124 -3.06 4.77 6.88
C GLU A 124 -4.09 5.90 6.82
N TYR A 125 -4.41 6.34 5.61
CA TYR A 125 -5.51 7.27 5.36
C TYR A 125 -6.66 6.45 4.76
N TRP A 126 -7.67 6.14 5.56
CA TRP A 126 -8.70 5.16 5.23
C TRP A 126 -10.13 5.63 5.52
N ASP A 127 -10.56 6.62 4.76
CA ASP A 127 -11.84 7.29 4.92
C ASP A 127 -12.85 7.06 3.78
N GLY A 128 -12.49 6.22 2.80
CA GLY A 128 -13.29 6.05 1.60
C GLY A 128 -13.10 7.15 0.56
N ALA A 129 -12.06 8.00 0.69
CA ALA A 129 -11.67 8.98 -0.29
C ALA A 129 -11.38 8.37 -1.67
N ASP A 130 -11.61 9.19 -2.70
CA ASP A 130 -11.07 8.94 -4.03
C ASP A 130 -9.59 9.37 -4.16
N GLY A 131 -8.97 9.06 -5.29
CA GLY A 131 -7.56 9.37 -5.50
C GLY A 131 -7.22 10.87 -5.43
N LYS A 132 -8.16 11.77 -5.77
CA LYS A 132 -7.92 13.22 -5.73
C LYS A 132 -7.96 13.73 -4.30
N GLN A 133 -8.93 13.29 -3.50
CA GLN A 133 -9.00 13.61 -2.09
C GLN A 133 -7.76 13.12 -1.33
N MET A 134 -7.28 11.91 -1.64
CA MET A 134 -6.02 11.39 -1.10
C MET A 134 -4.81 12.24 -1.53
N GLN A 135 -4.78 12.74 -2.77
CA GLN A 135 -3.73 13.65 -3.24
C GLN A 135 -3.78 15.01 -2.52
N GLU A 136 -4.96 15.55 -2.27
CA GLU A 136 -5.14 16.77 -1.47
C GLU A 136 -4.60 16.57 -0.05
N TRP A 137 -4.97 15.47 0.61
CA TRP A 137 -4.43 15.10 1.92
C TRP A 137 -2.90 15.00 1.91
N LEU A 138 -2.33 14.28 0.93
CA LEU A 138 -0.89 14.15 0.76
C LEU A 138 -0.21 15.53 0.67
N ASN A 139 -0.79 16.47 -0.09
CA ASN A 139 -0.25 17.82 -0.26
C ASN A 139 -0.24 18.60 1.07
N LEU A 140 -1.25 18.43 1.93
CA LEU A 140 -1.32 19.09 3.24
C LEU A 140 -0.21 18.61 4.20
N THR A 141 0.25 17.36 4.07
CA THR A 141 1.43 16.85 4.81
C THR A 141 2.77 17.33 4.22
N GLY A 142 2.72 18.09 3.13
CA GLY A 142 3.88 18.49 2.34
C GLY A 142 4.63 17.28 1.77
N LYS A 143 3.91 16.22 1.39
CA LYS A 143 4.41 14.98 0.79
C LYS A 143 5.54 14.29 1.59
N ARG A 144 5.50 14.38 2.92
CA ARG A 144 6.55 13.85 3.82
C ARG A 144 6.37 12.39 4.21
N ALA A 145 5.19 11.84 3.95
CA ALA A 145 4.87 10.44 4.12
C ALA A 145 4.06 9.97 2.91
N ALA A 146 4.28 8.73 2.48
CA ALA A 146 3.45 8.09 1.48
C ALA A 146 2.04 7.78 2.04
N ILE A 147 1.09 7.44 1.18
CA ILE A 147 -0.23 6.95 1.59
C ILE A 147 -0.39 5.49 1.18
N TYR A 148 -1.01 4.74 2.08
CA TYR A 148 -1.52 3.41 1.85
C TYR A 148 -2.74 3.44 0.91
N ASP A 149 -2.66 2.85 -0.28
CA ASP A 149 -3.71 3.01 -1.29
C ASP A 149 -4.92 2.09 -1.04
N SER A 150 -5.71 2.44 -0.03
CA SER A 150 -6.94 1.75 0.37
C SER A 150 -7.98 1.76 -0.75
N ASN A 151 -8.02 2.83 -1.55
CA ASN A 151 -8.89 2.99 -2.71
C ASN A 151 -8.54 1.99 -3.82
N LEU A 152 -7.26 1.89 -4.22
CA LEU A 152 -6.78 0.91 -5.19
C LEU A 152 -7.13 -0.51 -4.77
N ARG A 153 -6.91 -0.84 -3.49
CA ARG A 153 -7.26 -2.16 -2.97
C ARG A 153 -8.75 -2.43 -3.07
N ALA A 154 -9.58 -1.56 -2.50
CA ALA A 154 -11.01 -1.82 -2.30
C ALA A 154 -11.78 -1.85 -3.63
N ASN A 155 -11.47 -0.94 -4.55
CA ASN A 155 -12.25 -0.72 -5.77
C ASN A 155 -11.72 -1.46 -6.99
N TYR A 156 -10.47 -1.96 -6.94
CA TYR A 156 -9.82 -2.57 -8.10
C TYR A 156 -9.23 -3.94 -7.78
N LEU A 157 -8.28 -4.03 -6.84
CA LEU A 157 -7.57 -5.30 -6.59
C LEU A 157 -8.47 -6.37 -5.99
N LYS A 158 -9.28 -6.01 -4.98
CA LYS A 158 -10.24 -6.93 -4.36
C LYS A 158 -11.29 -7.46 -5.35
N PRO A 159 -12.01 -6.62 -6.12
CA PRO A 159 -12.99 -7.13 -7.08
C PRO A 159 -12.33 -7.89 -8.25
N MET A 160 -11.18 -7.45 -8.79
CA MET A 160 -10.42 -8.23 -9.79
C MET A 160 -10.15 -9.66 -9.31
N CYS A 161 -9.73 -9.79 -8.05
CA CYS A 161 -9.47 -11.09 -7.45
C CYS A 161 -10.73 -11.90 -7.16
N ASN A 162 -11.78 -11.29 -6.63
CA ASN A 162 -12.95 -12.02 -6.10
C ASN A 162 -14.09 -12.24 -7.12
N SER A 163 -14.13 -11.50 -8.23
CA SER A 163 -15.26 -11.48 -9.16
C SER A 163 -15.24 -12.57 -10.24
N ASN A 164 -14.22 -13.43 -10.26
CA ASN A 164 -14.13 -14.58 -11.17
C ASN A 164 -14.37 -14.24 -12.66
N GLY A 165 -13.70 -13.20 -13.18
CA GLY A 165 -13.85 -12.77 -14.58
C GLY A 165 -14.96 -11.75 -14.85
N ALA A 166 -15.68 -11.30 -13.82
CA ALA A 166 -16.69 -10.24 -13.97
C ALA A 166 -16.14 -8.83 -13.71
N PHE A 167 -14.88 -8.69 -13.31
CA PHE A 167 -14.27 -7.38 -13.10
C PHE A 167 -13.84 -6.77 -14.44
N ASP A 168 -14.13 -5.49 -14.65
CA ASP A 168 -13.71 -4.77 -15.87
C ASP A 168 -12.24 -4.36 -15.77
N MET A 169 -11.36 -5.12 -16.42
CA MET A 169 -9.90 -4.93 -16.36
C MET A 169 -9.41 -3.58 -16.89
N ARG A 170 -10.20 -2.86 -17.70
CA ARG A 170 -9.89 -1.47 -18.11
C ARG A 170 -9.74 -0.52 -16.94
N LYS A 171 -10.41 -0.82 -15.82
CA LYS A 171 -10.36 0.00 -14.60
C LYS A 171 -8.99 0.00 -13.92
N LEU A 172 -8.10 -0.92 -14.25
CA LEU A 172 -6.72 -0.96 -13.71
C LEU A 172 -5.81 0.13 -14.28
N ALA A 173 -6.24 0.80 -15.35
CA ALA A 173 -5.53 1.97 -15.86
C ALA A 173 -5.45 3.03 -14.74
N PRO A 174 -4.25 3.54 -14.41
CA PRO A 174 -4.05 4.30 -13.19
C PRO A 174 -4.63 5.73 -13.23
N THR A 175 -5.42 6.10 -14.23
CA THR A 175 -5.78 7.49 -14.53
C THR A 175 -6.57 8.22 -13.44
N ASN A 176 -7.25 7.50 -12.54
CA ASN A 176 -8.08 8.10 -11.48
C ASN A 176 -7.84 7.49 -10.08
N CYS A 177 -6.91 6.55 -9.93
CA CYS A 177 -6.54 6.04 -8.61
C CYS A 177 -5.35 6.82 -8.06
N PHE A 178 -5.19 6.84 -6.73
CA PHE A 178 -4.12 7.58 -6.08
C PHE A 178 -2.73 7.18 -6.61
N LEU A 179 -2.49 5.88 -6.82
CA LEU A 179 -1.29 5.37 -7.48
C LEU A 179 -0.91 6.07 -8.80
N GLY A 180 -1.87 6.43 -9.65
CA GLY A 180 -1.55 7.12 -10.91
C GLY A 180 -1.35 8.61 -10.78
N LEU A 181 -1.86 9.22 -9.72
CA LEU A 181 -1.68 10.64 -9.43
C LEU A 181 -0.35 10.88 -8.71
N GLU A 182 0.02 10.01 -7.77
CA GLU A 182 1.16 10.18 -6.86
C GLU A 182 2.00 8.90 -6.71
N PRO A 183 2.49 8.28 -7.80
CA PRO A 183 3.11 6.95 -7.76
C PRO A 183 4.31 6.86 -6.81
N GLU A 184 5.08 7.94 -6.63
CA GLU A 184 6.24 7.99 -5.73
C GLU A 184 5.86 8.04 -4.23
N HIS A 185 4.61 8.40 -3.94
CA HIS A 185 4.07 8.53 -2.58
C HIS A 185 2.98 7.49 -2.31
N THR A 186 2.98 6.38 -3.04
CA THR A 186 1.97 5.32 -2.89
C THR A 186 2.57 4.03 -2.35
N VAL A 187 1.97 3.50 -1.28
CA VAL A 187 2.17 2.13 -0.82
C VAL A 187 1.01 1.27 -1.33
N VAL A 188 1.32 0.29 -2.17
CA VAL A 188 0.34 -0.63 -2.75
C VAL A 188 0.30 -1.92 -1.93
N PHE A 189 -0.87 -2.34 -1.48
CA PHE A 189 -1.03 -3.52 -0.66
C PHE A 189 -2.21 -4.38 -1.09
N ILE A 190 -2.19 -5.63 -0.64
CA ILE A 190 -3.23 -6.64 -0.97
C ILE A 190 -4.17 -6.84 0.22
N ASP A 191 -3.62 -7.05 1.41
CA ASP A 191 -4.32 -7.11 2.68
C ASP A 191 -3.42 -6.63 3.82
N ASN A 192 -4.03 -6.33 4.98
CA ASN A 192 -3.36 -6.03 6.24
C ASN A 192 -4.15 -6.60 7.43
N HIS A 193 -3.74 -6.23 8.64
CA HIS A 193 -4.39 -6.65 9.88
C HIS A 193 -5.80 -6.08 10.11
N ASP A 194 -6.20 -5.08 9.34
CA ASP A 194 -7.55 -4.50 9.37
C ASP A 194 -8.49 -5.08 8.35
N THR A 195 -7.95 -5.61 7.25
CA THR A 195 -8.75 -6.26 6.23
C THR A 195 -8.85 -7.75 6.39
N TRP A 196 -7.88 -8.36 7.08
CA TRP A 196 -7.78 -9.80 7.30
C TRP A 196 -7.64 -10.10 8.80
N ARG A 197 -8.51 -10.94 9.34
CA ARG A 197 -8.41 -11.46 10.72
C ARG A 197 -9.14 -12.79 10.84
N GLU A 198 -8.42 -13.85 11.20
CA GLU A 198 -9.03 -15.16 11.45
C GLU A 198 -10.10 -15.07 12.55
N GLY A 199 -11.24 -15.70 12.32
CA GLY A 199 -12.41 -15.65 13.22
C GLY A 199 -13.29 -14.40 13.10
N ASP A 200 -12.95 -13.43 12.23
CA ASP A 200 -13.76 -12.23 11.99
C ASP A 200 -14.33 -12.22 10.57
N THR A 201 -15.64 -12.43 10.45
CA THR A 201 -16.34 -12.47 9.16
C THR A 201 -16.44 -11.11 8.47
N ASN A 202 -16.13 -10.01 9.15
CA ASN A 202 -16.03 -8.68 8.53
C ASN A 202 -14.64 -8.41 7.94
N LYS A 203 -13.63 -9.22 8.31
CA LYS A 203 -12.23 -9.06 7.92
C LYS A 203 -11.74 -10.28 7.14
N LEU A 204 -12.41 -10.59 6.03
CA LEU A 204 -12.10 -11.75 5.18
C LEU A 204 -10.91 -11.54 4.22
N GLY A 205 -10.45 -10.30 4.07
CA GLY A 205 -9.45 -9.91 3.08
C GLY A 205 -9.90 -10.11 1.63
N ILE A 206 -8.95 -10.33 0.73
CA ILE A 206 -9.18 -10.87 -0.60
C ILE A 206 -9.26 -12.40 -0.50
N THR A 207 -10.32 -13.01 -1.05
CA THR A 207 -10.69 -14.41 -0.74
C THR A 207 -10.45 -15.37 -1.90
N SER A 208 -10.03 -14.85 -3.06
CA SER A 208 -9.66 -15.66 -4.23
C SER A 208 -8.54 -14.99 -5.01
N ASN A 209 -7.69 -15.78 -5.68
CA ASN A 209 -6.69 -15.35 -6.66
C ASN A 209 -5.79 -14.14 -6.28
N LYS A 210 -5.37 -14.02 -5.01
CA LYS A 210 -4.42 -12.99 -4.56
C LYS A 210 -3.14 -12.85 -5.42
N PRO A 211 -2.58 -13.91 -6.04
CA PRO A 211 -1.42 -13.75 -6.91
C PRO A 211 -1.59 -12.74 -8.05
N LEU A 212 -2.81 -12.55 -8.56
CA LEU A 212 -3.08 -11.56 -9.62
C LEU A 212 -2.90 -10.12 -9.11
N ALA A 213 -3.39 -9.82 -7.91
CA ALA A 213 -3.19 -8.52 -7.28
C ALA A 213 -1.72 -8.29 -6.88
N TYR A 214 -1.02 -9.30 -6.40
CA TYR A 214 0.42 -9.21 -6.15
C TYR A 214 1.21 -8.93 -7.44
N ALA A 215 0.87 -9.57 -8.57
CA ALA A 215 1.51 -9.29 -9.84
C ALA A 215 1.35 -7.82 -10.27
N TYR A 216 0.14 -7.27 -10.14
CA TYR A 216 -0.12 -5.85 -10.36
C TYR A 216 0.72 -4.96 -9.42
N ALA A 217 0.65 -5.22 -8.11
CA ALA A 217 1.36 -4.43 -7.10
C ALA A 217 2.88 -4.39 -7.35
N PHE A 218 3.48 -5.54 -7.64
CA PHE A 218 4.92 -5.63 -7.87
C PHE A 218 5.39 -5.04 -9.21
N HIS A 219 4.52 -4.96 -10.21
CA HIS A 219 4.81 -4.33 -11.51
C HIS A 219 4.42 -2.84 -11.56
N SER A 220 3.61 -2.37 -10.61
CA SER A 220 3.20 -0.96 -10.47
C SER A 220 4.36 0.00 -10.15
N GLN A 221 4.12 1.31 -10.31
CA GLN A 221 5.10 2.34 -9.96
C GLN A 221 5.26 2.55 -8.45
N GLY A 222 4.22 2.28 -7.66
CA GLY A 222 4.22 2.43 -6.21
C GLY A 222 5.09 1.41 -5.48
N LEU A 223 5.21 1.57 -4.17
CA LEU A 223 5.94 0.65 -3.28
C LEU A 223 5.04 -0.52 -2.88
N PRO A 224 5.28 -1.77 -3.35
CA PRO A 224 4.49 -2.90 -2.93
C PRO A 224 4.79 -3.26 -1.46
N MET A 225 3.74 -3.53 -0.70
CA MET A 225 3.81 -4.08 0.65
C MET A 225 3.37 -5.56 0.63
N VAL A 226 4.13 -6.39 1.32
CA VAL A 226 3.83 -7.82 1.50
C VAL A 226 3.14 -8.01 2.84
N PHE A 227 2.01 -8.71 2.82
CA PHE A 227 1.31 -9.06 4.06
C PHE A 227 1.89 -10.34 4.67
N TYR A 228 2.09 -10.33 5.98
CA TYR A 228 2.71 -11.44 6.71
C TYR A 228 1.97 -12.77 6.50
N HIS A 229 0.64 -12.81 6.66
CA HIS A 229 -0.12 -14.05 6.52
C HIS A 229 -0.11 -14.59 5.09
N ASP A 230 -0.11 -13.72 4.08
CA ASP A 230 0.03 -14.15 2.69
C ASP A 230 1.39 -14.78 2.42
N TYR A 231 2.44 -14.30 3.08
CA TYR A 231 3.81 -14.74 2.85
C TYR A 231 4.21 -15.96 3.67
N TYR A 232 3.81 -16.07 4.94
CA TYR A 232 4.24 -17.11 5.87
C TYR A 232 3.15 -18.13 6.23
N GLU A 233 1.88 -17.78 6.06
CA GLU A 233 0.77 -18.59 6.53
C GLU A 233 -0.24 -18.89 5.42
N LYS A 234 -1.53 -18.67 5.70
CA LYS A 234 -2.62 -19.03 4.81
C LYS A 234 -3.29 -17.77 4.28
N PRO A 235 -3.26 -17.54 2.96
CA PRO A 235 -3.69 -16.27 2.39
C PRO A 235 -5.21 -16.08 2.41
N TYR A 236 -6.01 -17.15 2.51
CA TYR A 236 -7.45 -17.06 2.32
C TYR A 236 -8.22 -17.41 3.58
N LEU A 237 -9.33 -16.71 3.82
CA LEU A 237 -10.33 -17.08 4.83
C LEU A 237 -11.57 -17.65 4.15
N SER A 238 -12.11 -18.72 4.72
CA SER A 238 -13.43 -19.23 4.33
C SER A 238 -14.47 -18.14 4.53
N ASN A 239 -15.23 -17.80 3.49
CA ASN A 239 -16.23 -16.74 3.57
C ASN A 239 -17.33 -17.01 4.62
N SER A 240 -17.60 -18.28 4.96
CA SER A 240 -18.66 -18.66 5.90
C SER A 240 -18.17 -18.79 7.34
N THR A 241 -16.91 -19.21 7.54
CA THR A 241 -16.39 -19.55 8.87
C THR A 241 -15.23 -18.67 9.33
N ALA A 242 -14.69 -17.83 8.45
CA ALA A 242 -13.48 -17.04 8.68
C ALA A 242 -12.27 -17.89 9.14
N VAL A 243 -12.19 -19.14 8.67
CA VAL A 243 -11.07 -20.06 8.95
C VAL A 243 -10.04 -20.00 7.83
N ALA A 244 -8.75 -19.96 8.18
CA ALA A 244 -7.69 -19.80 7.20
C ALA A 244 -7.37 -21.08 6.40
N PHE A 245 -7.19 -20.93 5.08
CA PHE A 245 -6.88 -22.01 4.12
C PHE A 245 -5.95 -21.55 2.97
N GLY A 246 -5.47 -22.52 2.20
CA GLY A 246 -4.54 -22.31 1.08
C GLY A 246 -3.07 -22.39 1.51
N GLU A 247 -2.18 -22.45 0.53
CA GLU A 247 -0.74 -22.46 0.76
C GLU A 247 -0.18 -21.04 0.84
N PRO A 248 0.89 -20.81 1.64
CA PRO A 248 1.60 -19.54 1.64
C PRO A 248 2.03 -19.13 0.23
N LEU A 249 1.96 -17.84 -0.06
CA LEU A 249 2.36 -17.26 -1.35
C LEU A 249 3.87 -16.98 -1.43
N THR A 250 4.67 -17.48 -0.47
CA THR A 250 6.12 -17.22 -0.33
C THR A 250 6.87 -17.27 -1.66
N ASN A 251 6.74 -18.37 -2.41
CA ASN A 251 7.49 -18.58 -3.65
C ASN A 251 7.05 -17.64 -4.77
N LYS A 252 5.74 -17.35 -4.87
CA LYS A 252 5.20 -16.42 -5.86
C LYS A 252 5.67 -14.99 -5.56
N ILE A 253 5.62 -14.58 -4.29
CA ILE A 253 6.07 -13.25 -3.86
C ILE A 253 7.59 -13.12 -4.03
N ASN A 254 8.38 -14.13 -3.67
CA ASN A 254 9.83 -14.12 -3.90
C ASN A 254 10.17 -13.96 -5.38
N ARG A 255 9.45 -14.66 -6.26
CA ARG A 255 9.63 -14.50 -7.70
C ARG A 255 9.34 -13.08 -8.16
N LEU A 256 8.24 -12.49 -7.72
CA LEU A 256 7.87 -11.10 -8.03
C LEU A 256 8.88 -10.08 -7.46
N ILE A 257 9.43 -10.31 -6.27
CA ILE A 257 10.50 -9.48 -5.68
C ILE A 257 11.73 -9.47 -6.61
N ARG A 258 12.18 -10.65 -7.06
CA ARG A 258 13.34 -10.77 -7.95
C ARG A 258 13.09 -10.10 -9.30
N ILE A 259 11.93 -10.33 -9.90
CA ILE A 259 11.52 -9.65 -11.14
C ILE A 259 11.53 -8.12 -10.95
N ARG A 260 10.95 -7.61 -9.86
CA ARG A 260 10.92 -6.17 -9.59
C ARG A 260 12.32 -5.57 -9.43
N LYS A 261 13.28 -6.32 -8.87
CA LYS A 261 14.67 -5.86 -8.72
C LYS A 261 15.35 -5.62 -10.06
N VAL A 262 15.06 -6.41 -11.10
CA VAL A 262 15.81 -6.41 -12.36
C VAL A 262 15.07 -5.81 -13.56
N ALA A 263 13.72 -5.77 -13.54
CA ALA A 263 12.93 -5.44 -14.73
C ALA A 263 11.82 -4.40 -14.52
N VAL A 264 11.54 -3.98 -13.28
CA VAL A 264 10.45 -3.03 -13.01
C VAL A 264 11.02 -1.67 -12.61
N ALA A 265 11.10 -0.78 -13.60
CA ALA A 265 11.43 0.64 -13.47
C ALA A 265 10.89 1.44 -14.67
N GLY A 266 11.11 2.76 -14.67
CA GLY A 266 10.68 3.63 -15.75
C GLY A 266 9.19 3.92 -15.76
N ASN A 267 8.76 4.67 -16.77
CA ASN A 267 7.36 5.04 -16.96
C ASN A 267 6.50 3.79 -17.18
N LEU A 268 5.23 3.91 -16.80
CA LEU A 268 4.20 2.92 -17.04
C LEU A 268 3.39 3.34 -18.26
N GLU A 269 3.15 2.38 -19.17
CA GLU A 269 2.27 2.56 -20.31
C GLU A 269 1.27 1.39 -20.36
N VAL A 270 0.00 1.70 -20.61
CA VAL A 270 -1.02 0.65 -20.85
C VAL A 270 -1.02 0.36 -22.35
N LEU A 271 -0.50 -0.80 -22.74
CA LEU A 271 -0.40 -1.20 -24.15
C LEU A 271 -1.74 -1.72 -24.68
N TYR A 272 -2.52 -2.37 -23.81
CA TYR A 272 -3.83 -2.89 -24.15
C TYR A 272 -4.68 -3.11 -22.89
N SER A 273 -5.99 -2.87 -23.01
CA SER A 273 -6.94 -3.26 -21.97
C SER A 273 -8.34 -3.47 -22.54
N ASP A 274 -8.96 -4.61 -22.23
CA ASP A 274 -10.38 -4.87 -22.42
C ASP A 274 -11.03 -5.32 -21.10
N THR A 275 -12.21 -5.92 -21.15
CA THR A 275 -12.92 -6.35 -19.93
C THR A 275 -12.21 -7.47 -19.18
N ASN A 276 -11.34 -8.27 -19.82
CA ASN A 276 -10.70 -9.44 -19.23
C ASN A 276 -9.16 -9.46 -19.33
N LEU A 277 -8.57 -8.75 -20.29
CA LEU A 277 -7.13 -8.74 -20.54
C LEU A 277 -6.57 -7.34 -20.31
N TYR A 278 -5.49 -7.24 -19.54
CA TYR A 278 -4.77 -6.00 -19.28
C TYR A 278 -3.27 -6.21 -19.51
N ILE A 279 -2.66 -5.36 -20.33
CA ILE A 279 -1.26 -5.42 -20.70
C ILE A 279 -0.63 -4.06 -20.43
N GLN A 280 0.35 -4.03 -19.52
CA GLN A 280 1.10 -2.82 -19.20
C GLN A 280 2.59 -3.02 -19.39
N LEU A 281 3.25 -1.99 -19.89
CA LEU A 281 4.69 -1.88 -20.04
C LEU A 281 5.28 -1.06 -18.89
N ARG A 282 6.45 -1.48 -18.44
CA ARG A 282 7.40 -0.67 -17.68
C ARG A 282 8.63 -0.49 -18.54
N LEU A 283 8.94 0.74 -18.92
CA LEU A 283 10.00 1.05 -19.89
C LEU A 283 11.42 0.72 -19.40
N GLY A 284 11.59 0.38 -18.13
CA GLY A 284 12.92 0.18 -17.56
C GLY A 284 13.68 1.49 -17.39
N ASN A 285 14.96 1.39 -17.09
CA ASN A 285 15.90 2.51 -17.02
C ASN A 285 17.33 2.01 -17.29
N TRP A 286 18.34 2.82 -17.00
CA TRP A 286 19.75 2.43 -17.21
C TRP A 286 20.23 1.27 -16.31
N GLN A 287 19.48 0.89 -15.26
CA GLN A 287 19.81 -0.22 -14.36
C GLN A 287 18.95 -1.46 -14.60
N LYS A 288 17.70 -1.28 -15.04
CA LYS A 288 16.71 -2.34 -15.15
C LYS A 288 16.16 -2.40 -16.56
N SER A 289 16.04 -3.61 -17.08
CA SER A 289 15.36 -3.84 -18.37
C SER A 289 13.92 -3.37 -18.32
N ALA A 290 13.34 -3.09 -19.48
CA ALA A 290 11.88 -3.02 -19.62
C ALA A 290 11.22 -4.38 -19.32
N SER A 291 9.95 -4.36 -18.94
CA SER A 291 9.10 -5.55 -18.81
C SER A 291 7.63 -5.27 -19.11
N ILE A 292 6.90 -6.28 -19.58
CA ILE A 292 5.48 -6.21 -19.87
C ILE A 292 4.73 -7.18 -18.95
N LEU A 293 3.83 -6.66 -18.11
CA LEU A 293 2.87 -7.47 -17.35
C LEU A 293 1.64 -7.72 -18.20
N VAL A 294 1.19 -8.98 -18.23
CA VAL A 294 -0.09 -9.41 -18.76
C VAL A 294 -0.92 -9.98 -17.61
N LEU A 295 -2.14 -9.48 -17.44
CA LEU A 295 -3.15 -10.00 -16.51
C LEU A 295 -4.35 -10.50 -17.31
N ASN A 296 -4.82 -11.71 -17.04
CA ASN A 296 -6.02 -12.28 -17.65
C ASN A 296 -7.02 -12.68 -16.55
N ASP A 297 -8.15 -11.98 -16.46
CA ASP A 297 -9.24 -12.28 -15.53
C ASP A 297 -10.29 -13.25 -16.11
N ASN A 298 -10.23 -13.59 -17.40
CA ASN A 298 -11.16 -14.55 -17.98
C ASN A 298 -11.11 -15.88 -17.20
N SER A 299 -12.30 -16.41 -16.87
CA SER A 299 -12.45 -17.55 -15.98
C SER A 299 -12.07 -18.89 -16.60
N SER A 300 -12.03 -19.00 -17.93
CA SER A 300 -11.81 -20.28 -18.62
C SER A 300 -10.87 -20.23 -19.82
N GLU A 301 -10.65 -19.06 -20.43
CA GLU A 301 -9.91 -18.93 -21.68
C GLU A 301 -8.55 -18.26 -21.50
N THR A 302 -7.56 -18.77 -22.22
CA THR A 302 -6.28 -18.08 -22.41
C THR A 302 -6.53 -16.93 -23.37
N LEU A 303 -6.34 -15.70 -22.90
CA LEU A 303 -6.47 -14.51 -23.74
C LEU A 303 -5.09 -13.96 -24.10
N SER A 304 -5.00 -13.39 -25.30
CA SER A 304 -3.81 -12.72 -25.81
C SER A 304 -4.19 -11.58 -26.75
N HIS A 305 -3.33 -10.58 -26.87
CA HIS A 305 -3.49 -9.49 -27.82
C HIS A 305 -2.14 -9.11 -28.43
N SER A 306 -2.15 -8.63 -29.68
CA SER A 306 -0.94 -8.08 -30.32
C SER A 306 -0.67 -6.67 -29.78
N VAL A 307 0.54 -6.43 -29.28
CA VAL A 307 0.96 -5.12 -28.77
C VAL A 307 2.28 -4.70 -29.37
N GLU A 308 2.53 -3.39 -29.43
CA GLU A 308 3.84 -2.84 -29.75
C GLU A 308 4.74 -2.94 -28.51
N THR A 309 5.87 -3.63 -28.65
CA THR A 309 6.86 -3.79 -27.59
C THR A 309 8.07 -2.89 -27.87
N PRO A 310 8.90 -2.57 -26.86
CA PRO A 310 10.12 -1.79 -27.09
C PRO A 310 11.25 -2.59 -27.77
N TRP A 311 11.00 -3.85 -28.15
CA TRP A 311 12.01 -4.75 -28.71
C TRP A 311 11.62 -5.22 -30.10
N ALA A 312 12.56 -5.24 -31.04
CA ALA A 312 12.38 -5.79 -32.38
C ALA A 312 13.27 -7.02 -32.59
N ASN A 313 12.76 -8.05 -33.28
CA ASN A 313 13.48 -9.31 -33.54
C ASN A 313 14.14 -9.93 -32.29
N THR A 314 13.49 -9.77 -31.13
CA THR A 314 14.03 -10.12 -29.82
C THR A 314 13.21 -11.24 -29.20
N LYS A 315 13.91 -12.26 -28.68
CA LYS A 315 13.29 -13.31 -27.88
C LYS A 315 13.03 -12.79 -26.46
N ILE A 316 11.76 -12.82 -26.06
CA ILE A 316 11.31 -12.49 -24.71
C ILE A 316 10.77 -13.75 -24.04
N VAL A 317 10.82 -13.78 -22.71
CA VAL A 317 10.36 -14.91 -21.88
C VAL A 317 9.50 -14.41 -20.74
N ASP A 318 8.50 -15.21 -20.37
CA ASP A 318 7.77 -15.02 -19.12
C ASP A 318 8.69 -15.28 -17.94
N LEU A 319 9.11 -14.21 -17.27
CA LEU A 319 9.95 -14.26 -16.09
C LEU A 319 9.25 -14.95 -14.92
N VAL A 320 7.93 -15.12 -14.91
CA VAL A 320 7.23 -15.82 -13.82
C VAL A 320 7.48 -17.32 -13.89
N SER A 321 7.25 -17.93 -15.06
CA SER A 321 7.46 -19.37 -15.29
C SER A 321 8.88 -19.74 -15.72
N GLY A 322 9.60 -18.82 -16.35
CA GLY A 322 10.93 -19.03 -16.94
C GLY A 322 10.93 -19.83 -18.24
N THR A 323 9.76 -20.19 -18.80
CA THR A 323 9.69 -21.16 -19.91
C THR A 323 8.85 -20.72 -21.11
N ALA A 324 7.85 -19.85 -20.93
CA ALA A 324 7.03 -19.39 -22.04
C ALA A 324 7.74 -18.27 -22.82
N GLU A 325 8.17 -18.55 -24.05
CA GLU A 325 8.91 -17.62 -24.90
C GLU A 325 8.08 -17.09 -26.08
N VAL A 326 8.35 -15.86 -26.49
CA VAL A 326 7.80 -15.22 -27.69
C VAL A 326 8.94 -14.51 -28.42
N THR A 327 8.94 -14.50 -29.75
CA THR A 327 9.86 -13.68 -30.54
C THR A 327 9.10 -12.49 -31.09
N THR A 328 9.55 -11.28 -30.75
CA THR A 328 8.99 -10.03 -31.27
C THR A 328 9.30 -9.90 -32.76
N GLU A 329 8.35 -9.35 -33.52
CA GLU A 329 8.51 -9.12 -34.96
C GLU A 329 9.51 -8.00 -35.25
N ALA A 330 9.85 -7.81 -36.53
CA ALA A 330 10.77 -6.75 -36.96
C ALA A 330 10.22 -5.33 -36.72
N ASN A 331 8.89 -5.17 -36.69
CA ASN A 331 8.22 -3.92 -36.33
C ASN A 331 8.04 -3.74 -34.81
N GLY A 332 8.52 -4.69 -34.00
CA GLY A 332 8.40 -4.70 -32.54
C GLY A 332 7.10 -5.26 -31.98
N SER A 333 6.18 -5.73 -32.83
CA SER A 333 4.91 -6.31 -32.38
C SER A 333 5.07 -7.73 -31.82
N ALA A 334 4.20 -8.12 -30.88
CA ALA A 334 4.10 -9.48 -30.37
C ALA A 334 2.72 -9.77 -29.78
N TYR A 335 2.24 -11.02 -29.96
CA TYR A 335 1.07 -11.52 -29.24
C TYR A 335 1.46 -11.95 -27.83
N LEU A 336 0.97 -11.21 -26.83
CA LEU A 336 1.24 -11.49 -25.43
C LEU A 336 -0.07 -11.88 -24.73
N GLY A 337 -0.01 -12.93 -23.92
CA GLY A 337 -1.20 -13.51 -23.29
C GLY A 337 -0.88 -14.28 -22.03
N ALA A 338 -1.90 -14.59 -21.24
CA ALA A 338 -1.80 -15.36 -20.00
C ALA A 338 -2.92 -16.38 -19.91
N LEU A 339 -2.67 -17.46 -19.16
CA LEU A 339 -3.67 -18.48 -18.85
C LEU A 339 -4.89 -17.87 -18.13
N PRO A 340 -6.05 -18.56 -18.13
CA PRO A 340 -7.24 -18.07 -17.42
C PRO A 340 -6.92 -17.74 -15.97
N ARG A 341 -7.45 -16.63 -15.46
CA ARG A 341 -7.21 -16.14 -14.09
C ARG A 341 -5.72 -16.02 -13.73
N GLY A 342 -4.86 -15.84 -14.73
CA GLY A 342 -3.41 -15.89 -14.62
C GLY A 342 -2.71 -14.59 -15.00
N TYR A 343 -1.39 -14.59 -14.82
CA TYR A 343 -0.52 -13.48 -15.22
C TYR A 343 0.79 -14.00 -15.79
N ARG A 344 1.45 -13.15 -16.59
CA ARG A 344 2.83 -13.33 -17.07
C ARG A 344 3.57 -12.00 -17.04
N ILE A 345 4.89 -12.04 -16.88
CA ILE A 345 5.74 -10.85 -16.98
C ILE A 345 6.82 -11.12 -18.01
N TYR A 346 6.69 -10.53 -19.19
CA TYR A 346 7.63 -10.72 -20.30
C TYR A 346 8.77 -9.71 -20.26
N ALA A 347 9.99 -10.19 -20.50
CA ALA A 347 11.17 -9.37 -20.74
C ALA A 347 12.19 -10.14 -21.62
N PRO A 348 13.24 -9.49 -22.14
CA PRO A 348 14.27 -10.16 -22.94
C PRO A 348 14.91 -11.34 -22.19
N THR A 349 15.18 -12.44 -22.89
CA THR A 349 15.68 -13.68 -22.26
C THR A 349 17.01 -13.52 -21.53
N ASN A 350 17.83 -12.55 -21.92
CA ASN A 350 19.13 -12.30 -21.31
C ASN A 350 19.08 -11.86 -19.84
N ILE A 351 17.93 -11.44 -19.32
CA ILE A 351 17.77 -11.08 -17.90
C ILE A 351 17.22 -12.22 -17.04
N LEU A 352 16.78 -13.34 -17.62
CA LEU A 352 16.14 -14.43 -16.89
C LEU A 352 17.05 -14.98 -15.77
N GLN A 353 18.35 -15.14 -16.05
CA GLN A 353 19.30 -15.62 -15.06
C GLN A 353 19.37 -14.73 -13.81
N GLN A 354 19.24 -13.40 -13.96
CA GLN A 354 19.25 -12.45 -12.83
C GLN A 354 18.01 -12.58 -11.93
N VAL A 355 16.93 -13.21 -12.42
CA VAL A 355 15.73 -13.53 -11.63
C VAL A 355 15.90 -14.86 -10.88
N GLU A 356 16.77 -15.74 -11.36
CA GLU A 356 17.04 -17.04 -10.71
C GLU A 356 18.02 -16.92 -9.54
N GLU A 357 18.98 -16.00 -9.64
CA GLU A 357 19.92 -15.57 -8.59
C GLU A 357 19.19 -14.82 -7.45
#